data_AF-A0A239DSS9-F1
#
_entry.id   AF-A0A239DSS9-F1
#
_cell.length_a   1.000
_cell.length_b   1.000
_cell.length_c   1.000
_cell.angle_alpha   90.00
_cell.angle_beta   90.00
_cell.angle_gamma   90.00
#
_symmetry.space_group_name_H-M   'P 1'
#
loop_
_entity.id
_entity.type
_entity.pdbx_description
1 polymer ?
#
loop_
_entity_poly.entity_id
_entity_poly.type
_entity_poly.pdbx_seq_one_letter_code
_entity_poly.pdbx_strand_id
1 'polypeptide(L)' 'MRAMDGQRSDNKPLKRNDVEKRKALLQLEAALAALGPKPTPGLRDTMEKRIRELKAELAEGSSKPRTR' A
#
# COMPACT_ATOMS: atom_id res chain seq x y z
N MET A 1 -4.31 27.03 -21.65
CA MET A 1 -3.35 25.91 -21.50
C MET A 1 -4.02 24.81 -20.69
N ARG A 2 -4.12 23.60 -21.23
CA ARG A 2 -4.67 22.39 -20.57
C ARG A 2 -3.51 21.44 -20.24
N ALA A 3 -3.62 20.72 -19.11
CA ALA A 3 -2.66 19.78 -18.48
C ALA A 3 -1.44 20.48 -17.87
N MET A 4 -1.10 20.30 -16.58
CA MET A 4 -0.65 19.05 -15.95
C MET A 4 -1.10 18.93 -14.47
N ASP A 5 -2.28 18.36 -14.20
CA ASP A 5 -2.76 17.97 -12.86
C ASP A 5 -2.04 16.71 -12.33
N GLY A 6 -0.71 16.75 -12.23
CA GLY A 6 0.00 15.53 -11.84
C GLY A 6 1.48 15.64 -11.51
N GLN A 7 2.07 16.84 -11.54
CA GLN A 7 3.44 17.01 -11.09
C GLN A 7 3.50 17.03 -9.56
N ARG A 8 3.28 15.89 -8.92
CA ARG A 8 3.80 15.65 -7.57
C ARG A 8 5.30 15.33 -7.69
N SER A 9 6.07 16.35 -8.05
CA SER A 9 7.45 16.43 -7.55
C SER A 9 7.31 16.55 -6.04
N ASP A 10 7.90 15.62 -5.27
CA ASP A 10 9.00 16.03 -4.42
C ASP A 10 9.48 14.88 -3.54
N ASN A 11 10.80 14.76 -3.53
CA ASN A 11 11.61 13.86 -2.76
C ASN A 11 11.64 14.29 -1.27
N LYS A 12 10.51 14.20 -0.53
CA LYS A 12 10.35 14.27 0.97
C LYS A 12 8.86 14.25 1.41
N PRO A 13 8.47 13.81 2.62
CA PRO A 13 9.00 12.81 3.56
C PRO A 13 8.09 11.56 3.63
N LEU A 14 8.66 10.37 3.82
CA LEU A 14 8.00 9.04 3.85
C LEU A 14 6.67 8.94 4.65
N LYS A 15 6.43 9.83 5.61
CA LYS A 15 5.28 9.79 6.52
C LYS A 15 3.91 9.83 5.82
N ARG A 16 3.75 10.59 4.72
CA ARG A 16 2.47 10.62 3.98
C ARG A 16 2.24 9.33 3.18
N ASN A 17 3.28 8.79 2.56
CA ASN A 17 3.22 7.52 1.86
C ASN A 17 2.94 6.35 2.81
N ASP A 18 3.52 6.33 4.01
CA ASP A 18 3.28 5.26 4.98
C ASP A 18 1.82 5.25 5.47
N VAL A 19 1.21 6.43 5.62
CA VAL A 19 -0.22 6.55 5.96
C VAL A 19 -1.09 6.01 4.82
N GLU A 20 -0.78 6.35 3.57
CA GLU A 20 -1.51 5.82 2.40
C GLU A 20 -1.35 4.31 2.25
N LYS A 21 -0.14 3.77 2.47
CA LYS A 21 0.13 2.32 2.45
C LYS A 21 -0.61 1.59 3.58
N ARG A 22 -0.65 2.15 4.79
CA ARG A 22 -1.44 1.61 5.92
C ARG A 22 -2.93 1.60 5.59
N LYS A 23 -3.44 2.67 4.98
CA LYS A 23 -4.84 2.76 4.55
C LYS A 23 -5.16 1.71 3.48
N ALA A 24 -4.29 1.54 2.49
CA ALA A 24 -4.43 0.51 1.45
C ALA A 24 -4.41 -0.91 2.04
N LEU A 25 -3.53 -1.16 3.02
CA LEU A 25 -3.48 -2.44 3.73
C LEU A 25 -4.80 -2.74 4.45
N LEU A 26 -5.34 -1.77 5.18
CA LEU A 26 -6.60 -1.92 5.90
C LEU A 26 -7.78 -2.15 4.95
N GLN A 27 -7.79 -1.49 3.79
CA GLN A 27 -8.78 -1.72 2.74
C GLN A 27 -8.68 -3.13 2.13
N LEU A 28 -7.46 -3.62 1.88
CA LEU A 28 -7.24 -4.97 1.34
C LEU A 28 -7.62 -6.06 2.34
N GLU A 29 -7.31 -5.88 3.62
CA GLU A 29 -7.73 -6.81 4.69
C GLU A 29 -9.25 -6.82 4.84
N ALA A 30 -9.90 -5.64 4.80
CA ALA A 30 -11.36 -5.55 4.82
C ALA A 30 -12.00 -6.19 3.57
N ALA A 31 -11.42 -5.99 2.39
CA ALA A 31 -11.90 -6.60 1.15
C ALA A 31 -11.72 -8.14 1.15
N LEU A 32 -10.63 -8.63 1.74
CA LEU A 32 -10.38 -10.06 1.96
C LEU A 32 -11.39 -10.68 2.94
N ALA A 33 -11.78 -9.95 3.98
CA ALA A 33 -12.81 -10.38 4.92
C ALA A 33 -14.22 -10.31 4.32
N ALA A 34 -14.47 -9.33 3.44
CA ALA A 34 -15.72 -9.17 2.70
C ALA A 34 -15.85 -10.15 1.52
N LEU A 35 -14.76 -10.83 1.14
CA LEU A 35 -14.81 -11.89 0.14
C LEU A 35 -15.66 -13.03 0.70
N GLY A 36 -16.82 -13.20 0.06
CA GLY A 36 -17.77 -14.25 0.40
C GLY A 36 -17.19 -15.66 0.24
N PRO A 37 -17.98 -16.70 0.52
CA PRO A 37 -17.51 -18.08 0.69
C PRO A 37 -16.85 -18.73 -0.54
N LYS A 38 -17.03 -18.18 -1.74
CA LYS A 38 -16.33 -18.59 -2.96
C LYS A 38 -15.62 -17.41 -3.63
N PRO A 39 -14.43 -17.03 -3.16
CA PRO A 39 -13.50 -16.19 -3.91
C PRO A 39 -13.19 -16.82 -5.27
N THR A 40 -12.91 -15.99 -6.28
CA THR A 40 -12.23 -16.48 -7.48
C THR A 40 -10.88 -17.11 -7.07
N PRO A 41 -10.60 -18.36 -7.48
CA PRO A 41 -9.32 -19.00 -7.18
C PRO A 41 -8.21 -18.17 -7.83
N GLY A 42 -7.36 -17.56 -7.01
CA GLY A 42 -6.31 -16.60 -7.41
C GLY A 42 -6.51 -15.17 -6.91
N LEU A 43 -7.76 -14.70 -6.71
CA LEU A 43 -7.99 -13.36 -6.16
C LEU A 43 -7.57 -13.29 -4.69
N ARG A 44 -7.87 -14.35 -3.93
CA ARG A 44 -7.44 -14.47 -2.54
C ARG A 44 -5.90 -14.46 -2.43
N ASP A 45 -5.23 -15.29 -3.21
CA ASP A 45 -3.76 -15.41 -3.17
C ASP A 45 -3.06 -14.11 -3.57
N THR A 46 -3.59 -13.42 -4.58
CA THR A 46 -3.06 -12.12 -5.02
C THR A 46 -3.27 -11.04 -3.96
N MET A 47 -4.43 -11.00 -3.29
CA MET A 47 -4.67 -10.09 -2.17
C MET A 47 -3.75 -10.38 -0.98
N GLU A 48 -3.62 -11.65 -0.59
CA GLU A 48 -2.72 -12.06 0.51
C GLU A 48 -1.26 -11.72 0.20
N LYS A 49 -0.80 -11.94 -1.05
CA LYS A 49 0.53 -11.54 -1.50
C LYS A 49 0.73 -10.04 -1.41
N ARG A 50 -0.24 -9.25 -1.88
CA ARG A 50 -0.15 -7.78 -1.85
C ARG A 50 -0.16 -7.21 -0.43
N ILE A 51 -0.94 -7.81 0.48
CA ILE A 51 -0.92 -7.46 1.90
C ILE A 51 0.46 -7.71 2.52
N ARG A 52 1.09 -8.86 2.22
CA ARG A 52 2.44 -9.17 2.72
C ARG A 52 3.50 -8.20 2.21
N GLU A 53 3.46 -7.87 0.93
CA GLU A 53 4.35 -6.87 0.31
C GLU A 53 4.19 -5.51 0.98
N LEU A 54 2.96 -5.01 1.16
CA LEU A 54 2.69 -3.74 1.83
C LEU A 54 3.14 -3.73 3.30
N LYS A 55 2.99 -4.86 4.03
CA LYS A 55 3.51 -5.01 5.39
C LYS A 55 5.04 -4.91 5.42
N ALA A 56 5.72 -5.55 4.49
CA ALA A 56 7.18 -5.49 4.38
C ALA A 56 7.67 -4.09 4.01
N GLU A 57 7.04 -3.43 3.04
CA GLU A 57 7.38 -2.06 2.64
C GLU A 57 7.18 -1.05 3.79
N LEU A 58 6.12 -1.22 4.59
CA LEU A 58 5.87 -0.40 5.78
C LEU A 58 6.91 -0.65 6.88
N ALA A 59 7.30 -1.91 7.09
CA ALA A 59 8.34 -2.25 8.05
C ALA A 59 9.71 -1.68 7.63
N GLU A 60 10.07 -1.81 6.35
CA GLU A 60 11.34 -1.30 5.80
C GLU A 60 11.38 0.24 5.77
N GLY A 61 10.26 0.89 5.45
CA GLY A 61 10.10 2.35 5.51
C GLY A 61 10.18 2.90 6.94
N SER A 62 9.68 2.16 7.93
CA SER A 62 9.78 2.55 9.35
C SER A 62 11.18 2.35 9.94
N SER A 63 12.01 1.48 9.35
CA SER A 63 13.33 1.11 9.88
C SER A 63 14.48 1.99 9.38
N LYS A 64 14.23 2.97 8.49
CA LYS A 64 15.33 3.71 7.84
C LYS A 64 15.34 5.20 8.16
N PRO A 65 15.99 5.63 9.26
CA PRO A 65 16.66 6.92 9.27
C PRO A 65 17.98 6.71 8.51
N ARG A 66 17.95 6.79 7.18
CA ARG A 66 19.21 6.87 6.42
C ARG A 66 19.75 8.31 6.49
N THR A 67 20.24 8.65 7.67
CA THR A 67 21.19 9.74 7.88
C THR A 67 22.58 9.13 7.97
N ARG A 68 23.34 9.22 6.88
CA ARG A 68 24.77 9.59 6.87
C ARG A 68 25.22 9.78 5.44
#